data_AF-A0A962WZT8-F1
#
_entry.id   AF-A0A962WZT8-F1
#
_cell.length_a   1.000
_cell.length_b   1.000
_cell.length_c   1.000
_cell.angle_alpha   90.00
_cell.angle_beta   90.00
_cell.angle_gamma   90.00
#
_symmetry.space_group_name_H-M   'P 1'
#
loop_
_entity.id
_entity.type
_entity.pdbx_description
1 polymer ?
#
loop_
_entity_poly.entity_id
_entity_poly.type
_entity_poly.pdbx_seq_one_letter_code
_entity_poly.pdbx_strand_id
1 'polypeptide(L)' 'MTVKPFFPVFIVLVGVVIYAYHAPEQRPESGVTATPKEYIELVEKQKAERVRERQEKRDAVTE' A
#
# COMPACT_ATOMS: atom_id res chain seq x y z
N MET A 1 -23.17 35.39 29.48
CA MET A 1 -22.56 34.16 30.03
C MET A 1 -21.08 34.17 29.70
N THR A 2 -20.20 34.29 30.71
CA THR A 2 -18.74 34.26 30.51
C THR A 2 -18.31 32.81 30.42
N VAL A 3 -18.24 32.27 29.21
CA VAL A 3 -17.72 30.92 28.98
C VAL A 3 -16.22 30.97 29.25
N LYS A 4 -15.76 30.32 30.32
CA LYS A 4 -14.33 30.20 30.64
C LYS A 4 -13.64 29.60 29.42
N PRO A 5 -12.52 30.15 28.92
CA PRO A 5 -11.86 29.68 27.70
C PRO A 5 -11.42 28.20 27.78
N PHE A 6 -11.36 27.65 28.99
CA PHE A 6 -11.15 26.24 29.25
C PHE A 6 -12.22 25.32 28.61
N PHE A 7 -13.49 25.71 28.64
CA PHE A 7 -14.60 24.86 28.17
C PHE A 7 -14.58 24.60 26.66
N PRO A 8 -14.40 25.60 25.77
CA PRO A 8 -14.27 25.32 24.34
C PRO A 8 -12.99 24.55 24.01
N VAL A 9 -11.88 24.83 24.70
CA VAL A 9 -10.63 24.08 24.51
C VAL A 9 -10.81 22.61 24.87
N PHE A 10 -11.50 22.32 25.98
CA PHE A 10 -11.82 20.96 26.39
C PHE A 10 -12.66 20.21 25.35
N ILE A 11 -13.69 20.85 24.79
CA ILE A 11 -14.54 20.26 23.75
C ILE A 11 -13.72 19.94 22.49
N VAL A 12 -12.83 20.85 22.06
CA VAL A 12 -11.97 20.62 20.89
C VAL A 12 -11.03 19.44 21.14
N LEU A 13 -10.41 19.37 22.32
CA LEU A 13 -9.50 18.28 22.69
C LEU A 13 -10.20 16.91 22.65
N VAL A 14 -11.38 16.83 23.26
CA VAL A 14 -12.20 15.60 23.24
C VAL A 14 -12.61 15.25 21.81
N GLY A 15 -12.99 16.24 21.00
CA GLY A 15 -13.33 16.04 19.59
C GLY A 15 -12.18 15.46 18.76
N VAL A 16 -10.96 15.96 18.96
CA VAL A 16 -9.74 15.44 18.28
C VAL A 16 -9.46 13.99 18.68
N VAL A 17 -9.59 13.66 19.96
CA VAL A 17 -9.38 12.28 20.45
C VAL A 17 -10.40 11.34 19.82
N ILE A 18 -11.70 11.69 19.87
CA ILE A 18 -12.77 10.88 19.27
C ILE A 18 -12.54 10.72 17.76
N TYR A 19 -12.17 11.81 17.07
CA TYR A 19 -11.85 11.77 15.66
C TYR A 19 -10.65 10.86 15.38
N ALA A 20 -9.59 10.88 16.18
CA ALA A 20 -8.45 9.99 15.98
C ALA A 20 -8.80 8.51 16.21
N TYR A 21 -9.67 8.20 17.18
CA TYR A 21 -10.14 6.84 17.46
C TYR A 21 -11.11 6.30 16.40
N HIS A 22 -11.91 7.17 15.78
CA HIS A 22 -12.88 6.80 14.74
C HIS A 22 -12.40 7.07 13.31
N ALA A 23 -11.32 7.84 13.16
CA ALA A 23 -10.68 8.02 11.87
C ALA A 23 -10.32 6.62 11.39
N PRO A 24 -10.75 6.24 10.17
CA PRO A 24 -10.36 4.96 9.61
C PRO A 24 -8.84 4.94 9.69
N GLU A 25 -8.33 3.96 10.42
CA GLU A 25 -6.91 3.71 10.57
C GLU A 25 -6.36 3.75 9.16
N GLN A 26 -5.67 4.83 8.79
CA GLN A 26 -4.81 4.84 7.63
C GLN A 26 -3.68 3.93 8.06
N ARG A 27 -3.98 2.62 8.06
CA ARG A 27 -2.99 1.58 8.17
C ARG A 27 -1.98 2.00 7.12
N PRO A 28 -0.74 2.32 7.51
CA PRO A 28 0.28 2.46 6.49
C PRO A 28 0.15 1.19 5.67
N GLU A 29 -0.13 1.33 4.37
CA GLU A 29 -0.04 0.20 3.46
C GLU A 29 1.26 -0.46 3.84
N SER A 30 1.16 -1.67 4.37
CA SER A 30 2.26 -2.41 4.94
C SER A 30 3.19 -2.74 3.77
N GLY A 31 4.01 -1.75 3.39
CA GLY A 31 4.79 -1.71 2.17
C GLY A 31 6.02 -2.60 2.22
N VAL A 32 6.02 -3.62 3.10
CA VAL A 32 7.17 -4.53 3.27
C VAL A 32 6.69 -5.96 3.58
N THR A 33 5.51 -6.35 3.14
CA THR A 33 5.16 -7.76 3.06
C THR A 33 4.46 -8.04 1.74
N ALA A 34 5.18 -7.87 0.63
CA ALA A 34 4.95 -8.77 -0.49
C ALA A 34 5.05 -10.18 0.09
N THR A 35 3.93 -10.89 0.19
CA THR A 35 3.93 -12.26 0.69
C THR A 35 4.92 -13.05 -0.18
N PRO A 36 5.72 -13.99 0.35
CA PRO A 36 6.75 -14.70 -0.43
C PRO A 36 6.23 -15.29 -1.74
N LYS A 37 4.93 -15.60 -1.81
CA LYS A 37 4.21 -16.05 -3.00
C LYS A 37 4.23 -15.03 -4.14
N GLU A 38 4.04 -13.75 -3.82
CA GLU A 38 4.00 -12.68 -4.80
C GLU A 38 5.37 -12.44 -5.44
N TYR A 39 6.46 -12.60 -4.67
CA TYR A 39 7.82 -12.59 -5.23
C TYR A 39 8.09 -13.81 -6.14
N ILE A 40 7.62 -15.00 -5.75
CA ILE A 40 7.75 -16.22 -6.56
C ILE A 40 7.04 -16.04 -7.91
N GLU A 41 5.81 -15.53 -7.90
CA GLU A 41 5.05 -15.28 -9.14
C GLU A 41 5.69 -14.22 -10.05
N LEU A 42 6.27 -13.16 -9.48
CA LEU A 42 6.99 -12.14 -10.26
C LEU A 42 8.25 -12.72 -10.92
N VAL A 43 9.00 -13.57 -10.21
CA VAL A 43 10.21 -14.21 -10.75
C VAL A 43 9.86 -15.25 -11.80
N GLU A 44 8.81 -16.04 -11.61
CA GLU A 44 8.33 -17.01 -12.61
C GLU A 44 7.85 -16.33 -13.88
N LYS A 45 7.09 -15.23 -13.78
CA LYS A 45 6.66 -14.43 -14.93
C LYS A 45 7.84 -13.85 -15.71
N GLN A 46 8.82 -13.26 -15.02
CA GLN A 46 10.02 -12.72 -15.67
C GLN A 46 10.83 -13.81 -16.37
N LYS A 47 10.96 -15.00 -15.76
CA LYS A 47 11.70 -16.11 -16.38
C LYS A 47 11.01 -16.63 -17.64
N ALA A 48 9.69 -16.74 -17.64
CA ALA A 48 8.90 -17.17 -18.79
C ALA A 48 9.02 -16.18 -19.96
N GLU A 49 8.97 -14.88 -19.66
CA GLU A 49 9.10 -13.82 -20.66
C GLU A 49 10.47 -13.84 -21.36
N ARG A 50 11.56 -14.03 -20.60
CA ARG A 50 12.92 -14.17 -21.15
C ARG A 50 13.08 -15.39 -22.06
N VAL A 51 12.37 -16.48 -21.77
CA VAL A 51 12.42 -17.69 -22.60
C VAL A 51 11.63 -17.46 -23.89
N ARG A 52 10.44 -16.86 -23.82
CA ARG A 52 9.64 -16.50 -24.99
C ARG A 52 10.38 -15.54 -25.92
N GLU A 53 10.97 -14.47 -25.37
CA GLU A 53 11.73 -13.49 -26.16
C GLU A 53 12.92 -14.15 -26.88
N ARG A 54 13.62 -15.09 -26.23
CA ARG A 54 14.71 -15.85 -26.88
C ARG A 54 14.22 -16.80 -27.96
N GLN A 55 13.04 -17.37 -27.79
CA GLN A 55 12.45 -18.29 -28.74
C GLN A 55 11.93 -17.53 -29.97
N GLU A 56 11.18 -16.45 -29.76
CA GLU A 56 10.75 -15.53 -30.81
C GLU A 56 11.94 -14.97 -31.61
N LYS A 57 13.02 -14.58 -30.93
CA LYS A 57 14.26 -14.14 -31.61
C LYS A 57 14.98 -15.26 -32.36
N ARG A 58 14.85 -16.53 -31.95
CA ARG A 58 15.42 -17.66 -32.68
C ARG A 58 14.61 -18.03 -33.90
N ASP A 59 13.29 -17.99 -33.76
CA ASP A 59 12.35 -18.32 -34.83
C ASP A 59 12.39 -17.23 -35.92
N ALA A 60 12.47 -15.95 -35.55
CA ALA A 60 12.63 -14.82 -36.48
C ALA A 60 14.00 -14.72 -37.18
N VAL A 61 15.01 -15.49 -36.74
CA VAL A 61 16.35 -15.55 -37.36
C VAL A 61 16.49 -16.78 -38.26
N THR A 62 15.53 -17.73 -38.17
CA THR A 62 15.55 -19.00 -38.91
C THR A 62 14.62 -18.99 -40.13
N GLU A 63 13.81 -17.94 -40.31
CA GLU A 63 13.00 -17.65 -41.50
C GLU A 63 13.72 -16.62 -42.40
#